data_AF-C4ZDW0-F1
#
_entry.id   AF-C4ZDW0-F1
#
_cell.length_a   1.000
_cell.length_b   1.000
_cell.length_c   1.000
_cell.angle_alpha   90.00
_cell.angle_beta   90.00
_cell.angle_gamma   90.00
#
_symmetry.space_group_name_H-M   'P 1'
#
loop_
_entity.id
_entity.type
_entity.pdbx_description
1 polymer ?
#
loop_
_entity_poly.entity_id
_entity_poly.type
_entity_poly.pdbx_seq_one_letter_code
_entity_poly.pdbx_strand_id
1 'polypeptide(L)'
;MYEWADKNKTTPKTSAPSIETAMNVMRPYIDEGREIICFSISSEMSTSINVIRMAAEELDAEDKVTVIDSRNLSTGIGLLVVEAAVMAADGKSREEIKAGIDELIPKVRASFVVDTLVYLYRGGRCNAVSALIGGALALHPMIVVKDGKMDASRKYRGKRLHSLSWHF
;
A
#
# COMPACT_ATOMS: atom_id res chain seq x y z
N MET A 1 -20.18 3.45 2.96
CA MET A 1 -19.38 3.53 1.73
C MET A 1 -19.84 2.54 0.65
N TYR A 2 -19.88 1.23 0.93
CA TYR A 2 -20.30 0.21 -0.03
C TYR A 2 -21.75 0.40 -0.53
N GLU A 3 -22.70 0.65 0.37
CA GLU A 3 -24.09 0.96 0.01
C GLU A 3 -24.21 2.14 -0.97
N TRP A 4 -23.44 3.21 -0.73
CA TRP A 4 -23.39 4.36 -1.63
C TRP A 4 -22.80 3.98 -3.00
N ALA A 5 -21.72 3.19 -3.01
CA ALA A 5 -21.06 2.74 -4.24
C ALA A 5 -22.01 1.87 -5.10
N ASP A 6 -22.79 1.01 -4.46
CA ASP A 6 -23.75 0.15 -5.14
C ASP A 6 -24.94 0.96 -5.68
N LYS A 7 -25.52 1.83 -4.84
CA LYS A 7 -26.62 2.73 -5.23
C LYS A 7 -26.25 3.61 -6.43
N ASN A 8 -25.03 4.15 -6.45
CA ASN A 8 -24.58 5.07 -7.49
C ASN A 8 -23.82 4.38 -8.64
N LYS A 9 -23.70 3.04 -8.61
CA LYS A 9 -22.98 2.23 -9.60
C LYS A 9 -21.56 2.72 -9.90
N THR A 10 -20.92 3.34 -8.93
CA THR A 10 -19.54 3.88 -9.01
C THR A 10 -18.80 3.57 -7.72
N THR A 11 -17.53 3.95 -7.60
CA THR A 11 -16.78 3.87 -6.34
C THR A 11 -16.28 5.25 -5.95
N PRO A 12 -16.24 5.58 -4.65
CA PRO A 12 -15.55 6.77 -4.19
C PRO A 12 -14.15 6.84 -4.78
N LYS A 13 -13.74 8.04 -5.18
CA LYS A 13 -12.38 8.28 -5.65
C LYS A 13 -11.49 8.56 -4.44
N THR A 14 -10.26 8.10 -4.54
CA THR A 14 -9.19 8.38 -3.59
C THR A 14 -8.15 9.21 -4.31
N SER A 15 -7.51 10.11 -3.57
CA SER A 15 -6.36 10.91 -4.01
C SER A 15 -5.18 10.65 -3.08
N ALA A 16 -3.98 10.94 -3.57
CA ALA A 16 -2.83 11.15 -2.69
C ALA A 16 -3.12 12.33 -1.73
N PRO A 17 -2.43 12.42 -0.58
CA PRO A 17 -2.48 13.63 0.25
C PRO A 17 -2.02 14.85 -0.56
N SER A 18 -2.35 16.05 -0.08
CA SER A 18 -1.72 17.26 -0.62
C SER A 18 -0.28 17.37 -0.13
N ILE A 19 0.57 18.07 -0.88
CA ILE A 19 1.94 18.41 -0.47
C ILE A 19 1.90 19.16 0.87
N GLU A 20 1.01 20.15 1.00
CA GLU A 20 0.80 20.91 2.24
C GLU A 20 0.49 19.99 3.44
N THR A 21 -0.36 18.97 3.26
CA THR A 21 -0.67 18.02 4.34
C THR A 21 0.58 17.24 4.75
N ALA A 22 1.36 16.77 3.77
CA ALA A 22 2.61 16.05 4.05
C ALA A 22 3.64 16.96 4.74
N MET A 23 3.79 18.21 4.29
CA MET A 23 4.67 19.19 4.91
C MET A 23 4.28 19.48 6.36
N ASN A 24 2.99 19.70 6.63
CA ASN A 24 2.49 19.99 7.97
C ASN A 24 2.75 18.84 8.97
N VAL A 25 2.75 17.60 8.49
CA VAL A 25 3.09 16.43 9.31
C VAL A 25 4.60 16.34 9.58
N MET A 26 5.43 16.66 8.59
CA MET A 26 6.90 16.50 8.70
C MET A 26 7.58 17.67 9.43
N ARG A 27 7.10 18.90 9.21
CA ARG A 27 7.73 20.14 9.67
C ARG A 27 8.06 20.15 11.17
N PRO A 28 7.16 19.79 12.11
CA PRO A 28 7.49 19.82 13.53
C PRO A 28 8.71 18.97 13.90
N TYR A 29 8.86 17.81 13.27
CA TYR A 29 9.99 16.91 13.52
C TYR A 29 11.28 17.42 12.87
N ILE A 30 11.20 18.00 11.67
CA ILE A 30 12.35 18.58 10.97
C ILE A 30 12.90 19.79 11.74
N ASP A 31 12.00 20.63 12.28
CA ASP A 31 12.32 21.82 13.08
C ASP A 31 13.00 21.42 14.41
N GLU A 32 12.65 20.26 14.98
CA GLU A 32 13.34 19.63 16.11
C GLU A 32 14.70 19.01 15.73
N GLY A 33 15.09 19.03 14.46
CA GLY A 33 16.32 18.42 13.97
C GLY A 33 16.25 16.89 13.86
N ARG A 34 15.05 16.30 13.88
CA ARG A 34 14.85 14.85 13.82
C ARG A 34 14.84 14.35 12.38
N GLU A 35 15.33 13.14 12.21
CA GLU A 35 15.22 12.40 10.96
C GLU A 35 13.87 11.69 10.87
N ILE A 36 13.36 11.51 9.64
CA ILE A 36 12.08 10.87 9.36
C ILE A 36 12.30 9.72 8.37
N ILE A 37 11.76 8.54 8.69
CA ILE A 37 11.60 7.44 7.74
C ILE A 37 10.12 7.31 7.42
N CYS A 38 9.74 7.66 6.19
CA CYS A 38 8.36 7.67 5.75
C CYS A 38 8.07 6.49 4.81
N PHE A 39 7.11 5.65 5.18
CA PHE A 39 6.66 4.53 4.35
C PHE A 39 5.43 4.91 3.54
N SER A 40 5.47 4.66 2.24
CA SER A 40 4.32 4.87 1.36
C SER A 40 3.71 3.54 0.89
N ILE A 41 2.42 3.58 0.54
CA ILE A 41 1.83 2.54 -0.31
C ILE A 41 2.63 2.43 -1.61
N SER A 42 2.64 1.24 -2.21
CA SER A 42 3.31 0.96 -3.48
C SER A 42 3.14 2.10 -4.50
N SER A 43 4.26 2.52 -5.09
CA SER A 43 4.29 3.53 -6.16
C SER A 43 3.47 3.12 -7.40
N GLU A 44 3.27 1.83 -7.62
CA GLU A 44 2.42 1.30 -8.70
C GLU A 44 0.91 1.41 -8.41
N MET A 45 0.52 1.82 -7.20
CA MET A 45 -0.88 1.93 -6.77
C MET A 45 -1.32 3.36 -6.45
N SER A 46 -0.38 4.21 -6.02
CA SER A 46 -0.65 5.61 -5.66
C SER A 46 0.58 6.48 -5.90
N THR A 47 0.34 7.75 -6.22
CA THR A 47 1.38 8.79 -6.32
C THR A 47 1.77 9.39 -4.98
N SER A 48 1.25 8.87 -3.86
CA SER A 48 1.53 9.35 -2.50
C SER A 48 3.03 9.45 -2.20
N ILE A 49 3.84 8.53 -2.73
CA ILE A 49 5.30 8.58 -2.54
C ILE A 49 5.93 9.82 -3.16
N ASN A 50 5.44 10.27 -4.32
CA ASN A 50 5.95 11.46 -4.99
C ASN A 50 5.54 12.70 -4.21
N VAL A 51 4.33 12.74 -3.65
CA VAL A 51 3.89 13.85 -2.78
C VAL A 51 4.79 13.98 -1.56
N ILE A 52 5.16 12.86 -0.92
CA ILE A 52 6.05 12.89 0.25
C ILE A 52 7.45 13.39 -0.13
N ARG A 53 7.99 12.95 -1.27
CA ARG A 53 9.29 13.43 -1.79
C ARG A 53 9.26 14.93 -2.07
N MET A 54 8.25 15.41 -2.79
CA MET A 54 8.09 16.84 -3.08
C MET A 54 7.94 17.65 -1.78
N ALA A 55 7.21 17.14 -0.78
CA ALA A 55 7.08 17.81 0.49
C ALA A 55 8.39 17.86 1.30
N ALA A 56 9.29 16.88 1.13
CA ALA A 56 10.63 16.94 1.72
C ALA A 56 11.53 17.96 1.00
N GLU A 57 11.44 18.04 -0.34
CA GLU A 57 12.12 19.03 -1.16
C GLU A 57 11.67 20.47 -0.82
N GLU A 58 10.36 20.72 -0.75
CA GLU A 58 9.79 22.03 -0.37
C GLU A 58 10.10 22.46 1.07
N LEU A 59 10.58 21.55 1.91
CA LEU A 59 11.05 21.82 3.26
C LEU A 59 12.58 21.90 3.37
N ASP A 60 13.30 21.81 2.26
CA ASP A 60 14.77 21.71 2.21
C ASP A 60 15.30 20.61 3.15
N ALA A 61 14.60 19.47 3.21
CA ALA A 61 14.80 18.41 4.20
C ALA A 61 15.07 17.03 3.59
N GLU A 62 15.52 16.98 2.33
CA GLU A 62 15.87 15.73 1.63
C GLU A 62 16.96 14.93 2.36
N ASP A 63 17.85 15.62 3.06
CA ASP A 63 18.90 15.02 3.88
C ASP A 63 18.36 14.40 5.18
N LYS A 64 17.19 14.82 5.67
CA LYS A 64 16.53 14.33 6.90
C LYS A 64 15.40 13.33 6.66
N VAL A 65 14.79 13.33 5.47
CA VAL A 65 13.63 12.49 5.15
C VAL A 65 14.01 11.35 4.21
N THR A 66 13.96 10.12 4.71
CA THR A 66 14.05 8.91 3.88
C THR A 66 12.65 8.42 3.50
N VAL A 67 12.34 8.43 2.21
CA VAL A 67 11.05 7.93 1.69
C VAL A 67 11.20 6.51 1.15
N ILE A 68 10.42 5.57 1.70
CA ILE A 68 10.44 4.15 1.34
C ILE A 68 9.19 3.78 0.55
N ASP A 69 9.41 3.26 -0.66
CA ASP A 69 8.37 2.55 -1.41
C ASP A 69 8.21 1.15 -0.82
N SER A 70 7.12 0.90 -0.09
CA SER A 70 6.87 -0.42 0.49
C SER A 70 6.70 -1.53 -0.56
N ARG A 71 6.39 -1.15 -1.82
CA ARG A 71 5.90 -2.06 -2.87
C ARG A 71 4.75 -2.95 -2.38
N ASN A 72 4.00 -2.48 -1.38
CA ASN A 72 2.91 -3.21 -0.76
C ASN A 72 1.75 -2.28 -0.37
N LEU A 73 0.75 -2.83 0.34
CA LEU A 73 -0.41 -2.12 0.84
C LEU A 73 -0.82 -2.63 2.23
N SER A 74 -1.62 -1.84 2.95
CA SER A 74 -2.22 -2.23 4.24
C SER A 74 -1.18 -2.80 5.21
N THR A 75 -1.45 -3.94 5.84
CA THR A 75 -0.57 -4.61 6.80
C THR A 75 0.79 -4.99 6.21
N GLY A 76 0.92 -5.14 4.88
CA GLY A 76 2.22 -5.33 4.24
C GLY A 76 3.15 -4.12 4.44
N ILE A 77 2.60 -2.90 4.44
CA ILE A 77 3.34 -1.68 4.82
C ILE A 77 3.63 -1.72 6.32
N GLY A 78 2.61 -2.06 7.13
CA GLY A 78 2.70 -2.08 8.58
C GLY A 78 3.81 -2.98 9.12
N LEU A 79 4.02 -4.16 8.51
CA LEU A 79 5.11 -5.06 8.90
C LEU A 79 6.49 -4.40 8.74
N LEU A 80 6.71 -3.67 7.65
CA LEU A 80 7.96 -2.94 7.41
C LEU A 80 8.13 -1.77 8.39
N VAL A 81 7.03 -1.05 8.69
CA VAL A 81 7.04 0.06 9.66
C VAL A 81 7.40 -0.44 11.06
N VAL A 82 6.81 -1.56 11.49
CA VAL A 82 7.09 -2.16 12.80
C VAL A 82 8.54 -2.59 12.89
N GLU A 83 9.07 -3.26 11.87
CA GLU A 83 10.47 -3.67 11.86
C GLU A 83 11.42 -2.46 11.91
N ALA A 84 11.15 -1.42 11.14
CA ALA A 84 11.94 -0.19 11.19
C ALA A 84 11.90 0.48 12.56
N ALA A 85 10.75 0.45 13.24
CA ALA A 85 10.62 0.96 14.60
C ALA A 85 11.41 0.12 15.61
N VAL A 86 11.48 -1.20 15.45
CA VAL A 86 12.33 -2.08 16.27
C VAL A 86 13.80 -1.74 16.04
N MET A 87 14.25 -1.65 14.78
CA MET A 87 15.63 -1.28 14.45
C MET A 87 16.00 0.10 15.01
N ALA A 88 15.09 1.07 14.93
CA ALA A 88 15.29 2.40 15.53
C ALA A 88 15.39 2.35 17.06
N ALA A 89 14.57 1.54 17.72
CA ALA A 89 14.64 1.32 19.17
C ALA A 89 15.97 0.66 19.59
N ASP A 90 16.54 -0.17 18.73
CA ASP A 90 17.86 -0.78 18.90
C ASP A 90 19.03 0.18 18.58
N GLY A 91 18.73 1.43 18.24
CA GLY A 91 19.73 2.48 18.00
C GLY A 91 20.39 2.42 16.61
N LYS A 92 19.79 1.72 15.65
CA LYS A 92 20.26 1.70 14.26
C LYS A 92 20.16 3.07 13.60
N SER A 93 21.15 3.39 12.76
CA SER A 93 21.10 4.61 11.95
C SER A 93 20.00 4.53 10.90
N ARG A 94 19.58 5.68 10.39
CA ARG A 94 18.59 5.77 9.31
C ARG A 94 19.00 4.97 8.06
N GLU A 95 20.28 5.01 7.70
CA GLU A 95 20.86 4.30 6.57
C GLU A 95 20.86 2.78 6.81
N GLU A 96 21.20 2.33 8.02
CA GLU A 96 21.11 0.91 8.40
C GLU A 96 19.67 0.41 8.35
N ILE A 97 18.71 1.20 8.86
CA ILE A 97 17.28 0.87 8.81
C ILE A 97 16.83 0.76 7.36
N LYS A 98 17.17 1.74 6.52
CA LYS A 98 16.81 1.73 5.10
C LYS A 98 17.34 0.49 4.40
N ALA A 99 18.61 0.13 4.61
CA ALA A 99 19.23 -1.05 4.03
C ALA A 99 18.52 -2.34 4.48
N GLY A 100 18.25 -2.50 5.78
CA GLY A 100 17.53 -3.67 6.30
C GLY A 100 16.11 -3.78 5.74
N ILE A 101 15.40 -2.65 5.65
CA ILE A 101 14.04 -2.61 5.08
C ILE A 101 14.05 -2.95 3.59
N ASP A 102 15.04 -2.49 2.82
CA ASP A 102 15.16 -2.83 1.39
C ASP A 102 15.29 -4.35 1.18
N GLU A 103 15.99 -5.06 2.07
CA GLU A 103 16.09 -6.52 2.02
C GLU A 103 14.79 -7.24 2.42
N LEU A 104 13.92 -6.58 3.19
CA LEU A 104 12.66 -7.16 3.67
C LEU A 104 11.49 -6.92 2.73
N ILE A 105 11.47 -5.79 2.00
CA ILE A 105 10.44 -5.48 0.98
C ILE A 105 10.12 -6.69 0.07
N PRO A 106 11.09 -7.39 -0.55
CA PRO A 106 10.78 -8.52 -1.45
C PRO A 106 10.24 -9.77 -0.72
N LYS A 107 10.40 -9.85 0.61
CA LYS A 107 9.97 -10.97 1.45
C LYS A 107 8.54 -10.79 1.97
N VAL A 108 8.03 -9.55 2.02
CA VAL A 108 6.65 -9.27 2.46
C VAL A 108 5.65 -9.68 1.37
N ARG A 109 4.72 -10.56 1.73
CA ARG A 109 3.64 -11.02 0.85
C ARG A 109 2.30 -10.55 1.39
N ALA A 110 1.49 -9.93 0.55
CA ALA A 110 0.10 -9.63 0.86
C ALA A 110 -0.79 -10.36 -0.14
N SER A 111 -1.82 -11.02 0.38
CA SER A 111 -2.90 -11.59 -0.41
C SER A 111 -4.21 -11.50 0.36
N PHE A 112 -5.30 -11.40 -0.37
CA PHE A 112 -6.63 -11.29 0.24
C PHE A 112 -7.69 -11.80 -0.73
N VAL A 113 -8.79 -12.28 -0.16
CA VAL A 113 -9.98 -12.71 -0.91
C VAL A 113 -11.05 -11.65 -0.73
N VAL A 114 -11.67 -11.24 -1.84
CA VAL A 114 -12.78 -10.28 -1.82
C VAL A 114 -14.09 -10.95 -2.19
N ASP A 115 -15.19 -10.43 -1.64
CA ASP A 115 -16.54 -10.92 -1.95
C ASP A 115 -16.98 -10.47 -3.36
N THR A 116 -16.44 -9.34 -3.85
CA THR A 116 -16.70 -8.84 -5.20
C THR A 116 -15.50 -8.07 -5.75
N LEU A 117 -15.30 -8.17 -7.06
CA LEU A 117 -14.27 -7.41 -7.79
C LEU A 117 -14.75 -6.05 -8.29
N VAL A 118 -16.06 -5.79 -8.20
CA VAL A 118 -16.70 -4.60 -8.79
C VAL A 118 -16.02 -3.30 -8.33
N TYR A 119 -15.59 -3.23 -7.07
CA TYR A 119 -14.96 -2.02 -6.54
C TYR A 119 -13.52 -1.82 -7.03
N LEU A 120 -12.74 -2.91 -7.15
CA LEU A 120 -11.38 -2.85 -7.69
C LEU A 120 -11.38 -2.41 -9.16
N TYR A 121 -12.37 -2.90 -9.93
CA TYR A 121 -12.59 -2.48 -11.31
C TYR A 121 -12.97 -1.01 -11.44
N ARG A 122 -14.06 -0.59 -10.79
CA ARG A 122 -14.52 0.81 -10.83
C ARG A 122 -13.46 1.78 -10.32
N GLY A 123 -12.64 1.32 -9.39
CA GLY A 123 -11.50 2.04 -8.85
C GLY A 123 -10.30 2.11 -9.81
N GLY A 124 -10.13 1.16 -10.73
CA GLY A 124 -8.98 1.07 -11.65
C GLY A 124 -7.68 0.61 -11.01
N ARG A 125 -7.72 -0.03 -9.82
CA ARG A 125 -6.51 -0.43 -9.06
C ARG A 125 -6.09 -1.88 -9.26
N CYS A 126 -6.89 -2.66 -9.99
CA CYS A 126 -6.51 -4.01 -10.40
C CYS A 126 -6.99 -4.26 -11.84
N ASN A 127 -6.10 -4.12 -12.82
CA ASN A 127 -6.43 -4.27 -14.24
C ASN A 127 -6.80 -5.72 -14.61
N ALA A 128 -6.25 -6.70 -13.90
CA ALA A 128 -6.56 -8.12 -14.10
C ALA A 128 -8.05 -8.45 -13.86
N VAL A 129 -8.74 -7.60 -13.10
CA VAL A 129 -10.19 -7.72 -12.86
C VAL A 129 -11.03 -7.46 -14.11
N SER A 130 -10.57 -6.62 -15.03
CA SER A 130 -11.34 -6.27 -16.24
C SER A 130 -11.65 -7.50 -17.09
N ALA A 131 -10.75 -8.50 -17.11
CA ALA A 131 -10.93 -9.77 -17.80
C ALA A 131 -11.97 -10.71 -17.15
N LEU A 132 -12.46 -10.36 -15.96
CA LEU A 132 -13.41 -11.16 -15.16
C LEU A 132 -14.82 -10.60 -15.19
N ILE A 133 -15.03 -9.42 -15.80
CA ILE A 133 -16.33 -8.76 -15.93
C ILE A 133 -16.95 -9.23 -17.23
N GLY A 134 -17.84 -10.21 -17.13
CA GLY A 134 -18.53 -10.80 -18.29
C GLY A 134 -19.01 -12.23 -18.07
N GLY A 135 -18.47 -12.92 -17.07
CA GLY A 135 -18.96 -14.25 -16.73
C GLY A 135 -18.38 -14.77 -15.42
N ALA A 136 -19.20 -14.78 -14.37
CA ALA A 136 -19.34 -15.91 -13.45
C ALA A 136 -20.04 -15.50 -12.15
N LEU A 137 -21.21 -16.11 -11.95
CA LEU A 137 -21.83 -16.39 -10.66
C LEU A 137 -20.79 -17.01 -9.70
N ALA A 138 -20.68 -16.49 -8.46
CA ALA A 138 -20.01 -17.11 -7.31
C ALA A 138 -18.51 -17.51 -7.44
N LEU A 139 -17.67 -16.66 -8.03
CA LEU A 139 -16.21 -16.78 -7.88
C LEU A 139 -15.70 -15.85 -6.78
N HIS A 140 -14.85 -16.37 -5.89
CA HIS A 140 -14.11 -15.60 -4.89
C HIS A 140 -12.65 -15.47 -5.35
N PRO A 141 -12.30 -14.39 -6.06
CA PRO A 141 -10.96 -14.17 -6.56
C PRO A 141 -10.03 -13.81 -5.41
N MET A 142 -8.87 -14.44 -5.44
CA MET A 142 -7.73 -14.06 -4.62
C MET A 142 -6.96 -12.98 -5.35
N ILE A 143 -6.73 -11.89 -4.65
CA ILE A 143 -5.82 -10.83 -5.05
C ILE A 143 -4.50 -11.07 -4.34
N VAL A 144 -3.41 -10.96 -5.08
CA VAL A 144 -2.05 -10.99 -4.55
C VAL A 144 -1.35 -9.70 -4.89
N VAL A 145 -0.50 -9.22 -3.98
CA VAL A 145 0.43 -8.13 -4.30
C VAL A 145 1.74 -8.73 -4.78
N LYS A 146 2.06 -8.47 -6.05
CA LYS A 146 3.28 -8.93 -6.69
C LYS A 146 3.94 -7.77 -7.42
N ASP A 147 5.24 -7.60 -7.21
CA ASP A 147 6.04 -6.54 -7.83
C ASP A 147 5.44 -5.12 -7.63
N GLY A 148 4.77 -4.89 -6.49
CA GLY A 148 4.10 -3.63 -6.18
C GLY A 148 2.68 -3.47 -6.75
N LYS A 149 2.15 -4.45 -7.50
CA LYS A 149 0.84 -4.38 -8.17
C LYS A 149 -0.15 -5.37 -7.58
N MET A 150 -1.43 -5.02 -7.62
CA MET A 150 -2.51 -5.98 -7.35
C MET A 150 -2.73 -6.84 -8.60
N ASP A 151 -2.59 -8.14 -8.44
CA ASP A 151 -2.85 -9.14 -9.48
C ASP A 151 -3.96 -10.10 -9.04
N ALA A 152 -4.83 -10.49 -9.96
CA ALA A 152 -5.91 -11.44 -9.73
C ALA A 152 -5.44 -12.84 -10.15
N SER A 153 -4.61 -13.45 -9.30
CA SER A 153 -3.80 -14.62 -9.67
C SER A 153 -4.55 -15.97 -9.63
N ARG A 154 -5.56 -16.13 -8.76
CA ARG A 154 -6.28 -17.41 -8.59
C ARG A 154 -7.78 -17.25 -8.36
N LYS A 155 -8.55 -18.12 -9.03
CA LYS A 155 -10.01 -18.22 -8.93
C LYS A 155 -10.37 -19.42 -8.06
N TYR A 156 -10.95 -19.19 -6.90
CA TYR A 156 -11.50 -20.27 -6.07
C TYR A 156 -13.00 -20.41 -6.32
N ARG A 157 -13.47 -21.67 -6.41
CA ARG A 157 -14.89 -22.05 -6.55
C ARG A 157 -15.38 -22.62 -5.21
N GLY A 158 -16.59 -22.27 -4.77
CA GLY A 158 -17.20 -22.75 -3.51
C GLY A 158 -17.30 -21.69 -2.41
N LYS A 159 -17.70 -22.08 -1.18
CA LYS A 159 -17.84 -21.15 -0.04
C LYS A 159 -16.49 -20.51 0.31
N ARG A 160 -16.48 -19.24 0.74
CA ARG A 160 -15.29 -18.47 1.14
C ARG A 160 -14.34 -19.19 2.11
N LEU A 161 -14.86 -20.02 3.04
CA LEU A 161 -13.98 -20.82 3.93
C LEU A 161 -13.08 -21.80 3.16
N HIS A 162 -13.56 -22.34 2.03
CA HIS A 162 -12.84 -23.32 1.23
C HIS A 162 -11.75 -22.68 0.35
N SER A 163 -11.76 -21.36 0.14
CA SER A 163 -10.66 -20.64 -0.51
C SER A 163 -9.55 -20.28 0.48
N LEU A 164 -9.89 -20.10 1.76
CA LEU A 164 -8.94 -19.77 2.82
C LEU A 164 -8.07 -20.97 3.26
N SER A 165 -8.53 -22.21 3.10
CA SER A 165 -7.78 -23.42 3.45
C SER A 165 -6.55 -23.69 2.55
N TRP A 166 -6.41 -22.99 1.42
CA TRP A 166 -5.27 -23.12 0.50
C TRP A 166 -4.15 -22.10 0.76
N HIS A 167 -4.19 -21.41 1.92
CA HIS A 167 -3.23 -20.36 2.30
C HIS A 167 -2.06 -20.88 3.17
N PHE A 168 -1.93 -22.20 3.33
CA PHE A 168 -0.81 -22.86 4.00
C PHE A 168 -0.14 -23.85 3.06
#